data_AF-A0A453QWL8-F1
#
_entry.id   AF-A0A453QWL8-F1
#
_cell.length_a   1.000
_cell.length_b   1.000
_cell.length_c   1.000
_cell.angle_alpha   90.00
_cell.angle_beta   90.00
_cell.angle_gamma   90.00
#
_symmetry.space_group_name_H-M   'P 1'
#
loop_
_entity.id
_entity.type
_entity.pdbx_description
1 polymer ?
#
loop_
_entity_poly.entity_id
_entity_poly.type
_entity_poly.pdbx_seq_one_letter_code
_entity_poly.pdbx_strand_id
1 'polypeptide(L)' 'LYRIVQRHDALVATIMQSIPLNIQFRRALVGDRWESWLHLVSRLMEVQLSHQPDQLCWLLTRFGEFTVKSMYIDVINSSA' A
#
# COMPACT_ATOMS: atom_id res chain seq x y z
N LEU A 1 -19.25 -0.81 6.08
CA LEU A 1 -18.06 -1.04 5.23
C LEU A 1 -17.83 0.19 4.37
N TYR A 2 -16.82 1.00 4.66
CA TYR A 2 -16.58 2.25 3.94
C TYR A 2 -15.82 1.96 2.65
N ARG A 3 -16.46 2.24 1.50
CA ARG A 3 -15.86 2.16 0.17
C ARG A 3 -15.06 3.44 -0.05
N ILE A 4 -13.76 3.40 0.24
CA ILE A 4 -12.84 4.55 0.18
C ILE A 4 -12.40 4.84 -1.26
N VAL A 5 -12.42 3.83 -2.14
CA VAL A 5 -11.87 3.93 -3.50
C VAL A 5 -12.96 3.80 -4.57
N GLN A 6 -12.98 4.72 -5.53
CA GLN A 6 -13.94 4.77 -6.65
C GLN A 6 -13.56 3.81 -7.79
N ARG A 7 -12.26 3.57 -8.04
CA ARG A 7 -11.74 2.58 -9.01
C ARG A 7 -11.05 1.43 -8.28
N HIS A 8 -11.69 0.27 -8.25
CA HIS A 8 -11.18 -0.92 -7.56
C HIS A 8 -9.91 -1.49 -8.20
N ASP A 9 -9.72 -1.32 -9.51
CA ASP A 9 -8.64 -1.94 -10.28
C ASP A 9 -7.52 -0.93 -10.65
N ALA A 10 -7.41 0.17 -9.92
CA ALA A 10 -6.37 1.17 -10.16
C ALA A 10 -5.02 0.70 -9.59
N LEU A 11 -3.99 0.64 -10.44
CA LEU A 11 -2.62 0.37 -10.00
C LEU A 11 -2.01 1.61 -9.34
N VAL A 12 -1.16 1.40 -8.33
CA VAL A 12 -0.41 2.47 -7.66
C VAL A 12 0.37 3.30 -8.67
N ALA A 13 1.02 2.65 -9.65
CA ALA A 13 1.73 3.32 -10.72
C ALA A 13 0.84 4.28 -11.53
N THR A 14 -0.37 3.86 -11.89
CA THR A 14 -1.31 4.70 -12.65
C THR A 14 -1.79 5.90 -11.84
N ILE A 15 -1.98 5.73 -10.52
CA ILE A 15 -2.39 6.82 -9.63
C ILE A 15 -1.27 7.85 -9.51
N MET A 16 -0.03 7.40 -9.31
CA MET A 16 1.15 8.27 -9.14
C MET A 16 1.58 9.00 -10.41
N GLN A 17 1.16 8.54 -11.60
CA GLN A 17 1.42 9.22 -12.87
C GLN A 17 0.59 10.51 -13.07
N SER A 18 -0.46 10.72 -12.27
CA SER A 18 -1.36 11.87 -12.40
C SER A 18 -1.06 12.95 -11.37
N ILE A 19 -0.93 14.21 -11.80
CA ILE A 19 -0.79 15.37 -10.92
C ILE A 19 -1.90 16.38 -11.29
N PRO A 20 -2.88 16.63 -10.39
CA PRO A 20 -3.05 16.03 -9.06
C PRO A 20 -3.46 14.55 -9.11
N LEU A 21 -3.16 13.80 -8.04
CA LEU A 21 -3.50 12.36 -7.94
C LEU A 21 -4.99 12.13 -8.19
N ASN A 22 -5.33 11.13 -8.99
CA ASN A 22 -6.72 10.76 -9.28
C ASN A 22 -7.40 10.02 -8.11
N ILE A 23 -7.60 10.75 -7.01
CA ILE A 23 -8.18 10.25 -5.76
C ILE A 23 -9.30 11.21 -5.35
N GLN A 24 -10.49 10.65 -5.12
CA GLN A 24 -11.67 11.41 -4.70
C GLN A 24 -12.21 10.84 -3.40
N PHE A 25 -12.50 11.73 -2.45
CA PHE A 25 -13.09 11.38 -1.18
C PHE A 25 -14.60 11.65 -1.21
N ARG A 26 -15.38 10.70 -0.66
CA ARG A 26 -16.83 10.88 -0.52
C ARG A 26 -17.20 12.00 0.46
N ARG A 27 -16.30 12.30 1.40
CA ARG A 27 -16.46 13.37 2.40
C ARG A 27 -15.34 14.38 2.21
N ALA A 28 -15.66 15.65 2.41
CA ALA A 28 -14.64 16.70 2.42
C ALA A 28 -13.62 16.43 3.54
N LEU A 29 -12.35 16.53 3.20
CA LEU A 29 -11.26 16.57 4.17
C LEU A 29 -11.14 18.00 4.67
N VAL A 30 -11.24 18.22 5.97
CA VAL A 30 -11.22 19.54 6.60
C VAL A 30 -10.41 19.44 7.89
N GLY A 31 -9.67 20.51 8.23
CA GLY A 31 -8.79 20.57 9.40
C GLY A 31 -7.69 19.50 9.34
N ASP A 32 -7.47 18.81 10.46
CA ASP A 32 -6.40 17.82 10.63
C ASP A 32 -6.40 16.72 9.56
N ARG A 33 -7.57 16.37 9.02
CA ARG A 33 -7.69 15.37 7.95
C ARG A 33 -7.14 15.86 6.61
N TRP A 34 -7.28 17.16 6.32
CA TRP A 34 -6.71 17.78 5.12
C TRP A 34 -5.19 17.89 5.24
N GLU A 35 -4.69 18.30 6.40
CA GLU A 35 -3.26 18.39 6.67
C GLU A 35 -2.58 17.00 6.61
N SER A 36 -3.20 15.98 7.22
CA SER A 36 -2.74 14.59 7.12
C SER A 36 -2.71 14.09 5.68
N TRP A 37 -3.68 14.51 4.86
CA TRP A 37 -3.70 14.18 3.43
C TRP A 37 -2.56 14.86 2.67
N LEU A 38 -2.31 16.15 2.90
CA LEU A 38 -1.17 16.85 2.29
C LEU A 38 0.17 16.23 2.69
N HIS A 39 0.36 15.88 3.96
CA HIS A 39 1.56 15.16 4.42
C HIS A 39 1.71 13.79 3.76
N LEU A 40 0.61 13.08 3.54
CA LEU A 40 0.63 11.81 2.84
C LEU A 40 1.00 11.98 1.37
N VAL A 41 0.39 12.95 0.68
CA VAL A 41 0.70 13.26 -0.72
C VAL A 41 2.16 13.67 -0.87
N SER A 42 2.69 14.51 0.02
CA SER A 42 4.10 14.91 0.00
C SER A 42 5.04 13.71 0.08
N ARG A 43 4.83 12.82 1.07
CA ARG A 43 5.63 11.59 1.20
C ARG A 43 5.46 10.66 0.01
N LEU A 44 4.27 10.60 -0.57
CA LEU A 44 4.02 9.79 -1.75
C LEU A 44 4.80 10.30 -2.97
N MET A 45 4.95 11.62 -3.13
CA MET A 45 5.73 12.21 -4.22
C MET A 45 7.24 11.92 -4.11
N GLU A 46 7.73 11.63 -2.90
CA GLU A 46 9.12 11.20 -2.68
C GLU A 46 9.34 9.73 -3.10
N VAL A 47 8.28 8.94 -3.22
CA VAL A 47 8.38 7.53 -3.65
C VAL A 47 8.53 7.46 -5.16
N GLN A 48 9.65 6.92 -5.61
CA GLN A 48 9.88 6.61 -7.02
C GLN A 48 9.66 5.13 -7.27
N LEU A 49 8.65 4.81 -8.07
CA LEU A 49 8.41 3.42 -8.48
C LEU A 49 9.49 3.00 -9.48
N SER A 50 10.12 1.86 -9.23
CA SER A 50 11.02 1.23 -10.18
C SER A 50 10.23 0.40 -11.20
N HIS A 51 10.81 0.13 -12.36
CA HIS A 51 10.23 -0.77 -13.36
C HIS A 51 10.45 -2.26 -13.01
N GLN A 52 10.88 -2.56 -11.79
CA GLN A 52 11.07 -3.94 -11.36
C GLN A 52 9.70 -4.59 -11.07
N PRO A 53 9.54 -5.89 -11.33
CA PRO A 53 8.32 -6.58 -10.96
C PRO A 53 8.13 -6.52 -9.44
N ASP A 54 6.88 -6.38 -9.02
CA ASP A 54 6.51 -6.38 -7.60
C ASP A 54 7.02 -7.66 -6.92
N GLN A 55 7.73 -7.51 -5.81
CA GLN A 55 8.15 -8.63 -4.97
C GLN A 55 7.18 -8.79 -3.81
N LEU A 56 6.51 -9.94 -3.76
CA LEU A 56 5.70 -10.34 -2.62
C LEU A 56 6.61 -10.95 -1.55
N CYS A 57 6.95 -10.14 -0.55
CA CYS A 57 7.69 -10.58 0.63
C CYS A 57 6.73 -10.83 1.79
N TRP A 58 6.82 -12.02 2.38
CA TRP A 58 6.08 -12.37 3.59
C TRP A 58 6.98 -12.12 4.79
N LEU A 59 6.71 -11.12 5.61
CA LEU A 59 7.58 -10.80 6.75
C LEU A 59 7.26 -11.71 7.95
N LEU A 60 8.25 -12.48 8.42
CA LEU A 60 8.20 -13.22 9.69
C LEU A 60 8.50 -12.28 10.87
N THR A 61 9.48 -11.38 10.70
CA THR A 61 9.82 -10.33 11.68
C THR A 61 10.25 -9.04 10.96
N ARG A 62 10.64 -8.02 11.72
CA ARG A 62 11.19 -6.75 11.22
C ARG A 62 12.36 -6.91 10.23
N PHE A 63 13.07 -8.04 10.28
CA PHE A 63 14.25 -8.33 9.46
C PHE A 63 14.22 -9.71 8.80
N GLY A 64 13.16 -10.49 9.00
CA GLY A 64 13.06 -11.86 8.53
C GLY A 64 11.93 -12.01 7.54
N GLU A 65 12.22 -12.60 6.39
CA GLU A 65 11.22 -12.91 5.36
C GLU A 65 11.00 -14.43 5.27
N PHE A 66 9.75 -14.84 5.11
CA PHE A 66 9.37 -16.17 4.69
C PHE A 66 9.51 -16.30 3.17
N THR A 67 10.08 -17.43 2.76
CA THR A 67 9.80 -18.01 1.46
C THR A 67 8.48 -18.78 1.56
N VAL A 68 7.80 -19.03 0.43
CA VAL A 68 6.59 -19.86 0.41
C VAL A 68 6.82 -21.20 1.12
N LYS A 69 8.00 -21.80 0.92
CA LYS A 69 8.38 -23.05 1.58
C LYS A 69 8.50 -22.91 3.11
N SER A 70 9.17 -21.87 3.60
CA SER A 70 9.34 -21.68 5.05
C SER A 70 8.04 -21.25 5.74
N MET A 71 7.15 -20.52 5.05
CA MET A 71 5.80 -20.24 5.53
C MET A 71 5.01 -21.54 5.75
N TYR A 72 4.98 -22.42 4.74
CA TYR A 72 4.26 -23.70 4.87
C TYR A 72 4.82 -24.57 6.00
N ILE A 73 6.15 -24.62 6.14
CA ILE A 73 6.79 -25.36 7.23
C ILE A 73 6.40 -24.79 8.60
N ASP A 74 6.36 -23.47 8.75
CA ASP A 74 5.96 -22.82 10.01
C ASP A 74 4.49 -23.10 10.37
N VAL A 75 3.59 -23.03 9.39
CA VAL A 75 2.16 -23.39 9.60
C VAL A 75 2.02 -24.85 10.02
N ILE A 76 2.77 -25.77 9.41
CA ILE A 76 2.74 -27.20 9.78
C ILE A 76 3.28 -27.39 11.20
N ASN A 77 4.43 -26.78 11.52
CA ASN A 77 5.08 -26.94 12.82
C ASN A 77 4.32 -26.25 13.97
N SER A 78 3.60 -25.17 13.71
CA SER A 78 2.75 -24.49 14.71
C SER A 78 1.40 -25.18 14.93
N SER A 79 1.04 -26.14 14.08
CA SER A 79 -0.18 -26.96 14.19
C SER A 79 0.02 -28.31 14.91
N ALA A 80 1.26 -28.60 15.35
CA ALA A 80 1.64 -29.78 16.13
C ALA A 80 1.90 -29.40 17.60
#